data_AF-A0A430AHX5-F1
#
_entry.id   AF-A0A430AHX5-F1
#
_cell.length_a   1.000
_cell.length_b   1.000
_cell.length_c   1.000
_cell.angle_alpha   90.00
_cell.angle_beta   90.00
_cell.angle_gamma   90.00
#
_symmetry.space_group_name_H-M   'P 1'
#
loop_
_entity.id
_entity.type
_entity.pdbx_description
1 polymer ?
#
loop_
_entity_poly.entity_id
_entity_poly.type
_entity_poly.pdbx_seq_one_letter_code
_entity_poly.pdbx_strand_id
1 'polypeptide(L)'
;MQWMLISLLLVIVLLIQYFTKKKQSITWGETNAQIVECFFSSNTWTNESLLAKGISYRKIKLTLRVSSNGEVTILTRKIWTKTKNRELFAKGNWVTILYDKKNPKYFKLKYDL
;
A
#
# COMPACT_ATOMS: atom_id res chain seq x y z
N MET A 1 47.38 -12.75 12.00
CA MET A 1 46.07 -13.43 12.10
C MET A 1 45.00 -12.64 12.86
N GLN A 2 45.32 -11.96 13.96
CA GLN A 2 44.35 -11.24 14.79
C GLN A 2 43.55 -10.14 14.07
N TRP A 3 44.21 -9.37 13.18
CA TRP A 3 43.56 -8.34 12.37
C TRP A 3 42.53 -8.87 11.35
N MET A 4 42.75 -10.06 10.80
CA MET A 4 41.80 -10.73 9.89
C MET A 4 40.51 -11.15 10.61
N LEU A 5 40.62 -11.60 11.87
CA LEU A 5 39.47 -11.98 12.67
C LEU A 5 38.60 -10.77 13.01
N ILE A 6 39.23 -9.63 13.32
CA ILE A 6 38.53 -8.37 13.60
C ILE A 6 37.81 -7.86 12.35
N SER A 7 38.45 -7.88 11.18
CA SER A 7 37.81 -7.46 9.94
C SER A 7 36.62 -8.36 9.57
N LEU A 8 36.75 -9.68 9.78
CA LEU A 8 35.67 -10.64 9.52
C LEU A 8 34.46 -10.38 10.43
N LEU A 9 34.70 -10.15 11.73
CA LEU A 9 33.66 -9.80 12.71
C LEU A 9 32.91 -8.52 12.32
N LEU A 10 33.63 -7.49 11.88
CA LEU A 10 33.04 -6.24 11.41
C LEU A 10 32.10 -6.45 10.21
N VAL A 11 32.53 -7.25 9.22
CA VAL A 11 31.70 -7.57 8.05
C VAL A 11 30.44 -8.34 8.46
N ILE A 12 30.56 -9.31 9.38
CA ILE A 12 29.42 -10.09 9.88
C ILE A 12 28.41 -9.16 10.58
N VAL A 13 28.86 -8.25 11.44
CA VAL A 13 27.98 -7.29 12.13
C VAL A 13 27.26 -6.38 11.14
N LEU A 14 27.95 -5.87 10.12
CA LEU A 14 27.36 -5.03 9.08
C LEU A 14 26.31 -5.80 8.26
N LEU A 15 26.58 -7.06 7.92
CA LEU A 15 25.62 -7.91 7.22
C LEU A 15 24.37 -8.15 8.08
N ILE A 16 24.53 -8.49 9.36
CA ILE A 16 23.39 -8.69 10.28
C ILE A 16 22.53 -7.43 10.39
N GLN A 17 23.14 -6.24 10.51
CA GLN A 17 22.42 -4.96 10.55
C GLN A 17 21.67 -4.68 9.24
N TYR A 18 22.27 -5.01 8.09
CA TYR A 18 21.63 -4.85 6.78
C TYR A 18 20.40 -5.75 6.64
N PHE A 19 20.52 -7.03 6.98
CA PHE A 19 19.41 -7.98 6.89
C PHE A 19 18.28 -7.68 7.90
N THR A 20 18.60 -7.22 9.11
CA THR A 20 17.60 -6.85 10.13
C THR A 20 16.82 -5.60 9.74
N LYS A 21 17.46 -4.57 9.18
CA LYS A 21 16.74 -3.40 8.62
C LYS A 21 15.78 -3.80 7.50
N LYS A 22 16.17 -4.74 6.64
CA LYS A 22 15.32 -5.25 5.56
C LYS A 22 14.11 -6.04 6.08
N LYS A 23 14.23 -6.66 7.25
CA LYS A 23 13.16 -7.46 7.89
C LYS A 23 12.28 -6.65 8.85
N GLN A 24 12.18 -5.33 8.69
CA GLN A 24 11.13 -4.61 9.42
C GLN A 24 9.76 -5.06 8.90
N SER A 25 9.03 -5.80 9.73
CA SER A 25 7.67 -6.23 9.42
C SER A 25 6.75 -5.00 9.35
N ILE A 26 5.96 -4.94 8.27
CA ILE A 26 4.94 -3.90 8.11
C ILE A 26 3.84 -4.18 9.13
N THR A 27 3.61 -3.26 10.06
CA THR A 27 2.48 -3.33 10.99
C THR A 27 1.33 -2.54 10.39
N TRP A 28 0.25 -3.25 10.05
CA TRP A 28 -0.94 -2.64 9.46
C TRP A 28 -1.84 -2.06 10.55
N GLY A 29 -2.16 -0.77 10.44
CA GLY A 29 -3.29 -0.14 11.11
C GLY A 29 -4.51 -0.17 10.20
N GLU A 30 -5.70 -0.16 10.79
CA GLU A 30 -6.98 -0.11 10.08
C GLU A 30 -7.67 1.21 10.37
N THR A 31 -8.24 1.85 9.35
CA THR A 31 -9.07 3.05 9.54
C THR A 31 -10.04 3.24 8.38
N ASN A 32 -11.13 3.95 8.64
CA ASN A 32 -12.06 4.40 7.63
C ASN A 32 -11.61 5.75 7.08
N ALA A 33 -11.65 5.89 5.76
CA ALA A 33 -11.18 7.08 5.07
C ALA A 33 -12.22 7.54 4.07
N GLN A 34 -12.41 8.86 3.98
CA GLN A 34 -13.28 9.46 2.99
C GLN A 34 -12.52 9.69 1.69
N ILE A 35 -13.14 9.37 0.56
CA ILE A 35 -12.58 9.60 -0.76
C ILE A 35 -12.75 11.08 -1.10
N VAL A 36 -11.62 11.78 -1.22
CA VAL A 36 -11.59 13.18 -1.66
C VAL A 36 -11.60 13.25 -3.18
N GLU A 37 -10.87 12.35 -3.81
CA GLU A 37 -10.70 12.32 -5.25
C GLU A 37 -10.20 10.93 -5.70
N CYS A 38 -10.62 10.51 -6.89
CA CYS A 38 -10.15 9.29 -7.52
C CYS A 38 -9.97 9.51 -9.02
N PHE A 39 -8.78 9.20 -9.53
CA PHE A 39 -8.51 9.19 -10.98
C PHE A 39 -8.29 7.77 -11.48
N PHE A 40 -9.03 7.41 -12.52
CA PHE A 40 -8.91 6.13 -13.19
C PHE A 40 -7.88 6.20 -14.32
N SER A 41 -6.94 5.26 -14.34
CA SER A 41 -6.08 5.04 -15.50
C SER A 41 -6.92 4.69 -16.73
N SER A 42 -6.50 5.14 -17.91
CA SER A 42 -7.07 4.68 -19.19
C SER A 42 -6.88 3.18 -19.39
N ASN A 43 -5.74 2.65 -18.93
CA ASN A 43 -5.35 1.27 -19.15
C ASN A 43 -6.05 0.34 -18.16
N THR A 44 -6.59 -0.75 -18.70
CA THR A 44 -7.16 -1.88 -17.97
C THR A 44 -6.25 -3.09 -18.18
N TRP A 45 -6.07 -3.90 -17.15
CA TRP A 45 -5.32 -5.14 -17.19
C TRP A 45 -6.26 -6.34 -16.98
N THR A 46 -6.13 -7.34 -17.83
CA THR A 46 -6.84 -8.63 -17.71
C THR A 46 -6.04 -9.72 -18.44
N ASN A 47 -6.39 -10.97 -18.20
CA ASN A 47 -5.88 -12.13 -18.94
C ASN A 47 -7.07 -12.99 -19.41
N GLU A 48 -6.82 -13.99 -20.26
CA GLU A 48 -7.90 -14.81 -20.85
C GLU A 48 -8.80 -15.47 -19.80
N SER A 49 -8.23 -16.00 -18.72
CA SER A 49 -8.99 -16.64 -17.63
C SER A 49 -9.89 -15.66 -16.88
N LEU A 50 -9.41 -14.45 -16.62
CA LEU A 50 -10.17 -13.38 -15.96
C LEU A 50 -11.22 -12.79 -16.92
N LEU A 51 -10.89 -12.67 -18.20
CA LEU A 51 -11.80 -12.19 -19.24
C LEU A 51 -13.01 -13.11 -19.38
N ALA A 52 -12.80 -14.43 -19.37
CA ALA A 52 -13.89 -15.43 -19.36
C ALA A 52 -14.84 -15.27 -18.15
N LYS A 53 -14.35 -14.68 -17.04
CA LYS A 53 -15.13 -14.38 -15.84
C LYS A 53 -15.67 -12.94 -15.81
N GLY A 54 -15.46 -12.15 -16.87
CA GLY A 54 -15.82 -10.73 -16.90
C GLY A 54 -15.03 -9.85 -15.92
N ILE A 55 -13.88 -10.33 -15.44
CA ILE A 55 -13.05 -9.62 -14.46
C ILE A 55 -11.96 -8.85 -15.21
N SER A 56 -11.81 -7.58 -14.84
CA SER A 56 -10.71 -6.75 -15.29
C SER A 56 -10.27 -5.82 -14.17
N TYR A 57 -9.00 -5.45 -14.17
CA TYR A 57 -8.41 -4.59 -13.15
C TYR A 57 -7.97 -3.27 -13.76
N ARG A 58 -8.07 -2.20 -12.97
CA ARG A 58 -7.62 -0.87 -13.37
C ARG A 58 -6.84 -0.23 -12.24
N LYS A 59 -5.79 0.48 -12.61
CA LYS A 59 -5.01 1.28 -11.67
C LYS A 59 -5.72 2.60 -11.42
N ILE A 60 -5.90 2.97 -10.16
CA ILE A 60 -6.49 4.24 -9.75
C ILE A 60 -5.50 5.03 -8.92
N LYS A 61 -5.51 6.36 -9.04
CA LYS A 61 -4.86 7.28 -8.10
C LYS A 61 -5.93 7.73 -7.12
N LEU A 62 -5.87 7.21 -5.90
CA LEU A 62 -6.84 7.44 -4.86
C LEU A 62 -6.31 8.45 -3.85
N THR A 63 -7.07 9.52 -3.61
CA THR A 63 -6.82 10.54 -2.60
C THR A 63 -7.86 10.41 -1.49
N LEU A 64 -7.39 10.20 -0.27
CA LEU A 64 -8.19 9.92 0.89
C LEU A 64 -7.97 10.96 1.97
N ARG A 65 -9.06 11.32 2.66
CA ARG A 65 -9.03 12.06 3.91
C ARG A 65 -9.17 11.05 5.04
N VAL A 66 -8.15 10.98 5.88
CA VAL A 66 -8.10 10.11 7.05
C VAL A 66 -8.14 10.98 8.29
N SER A 67 -9.03 10.67 9.22
CA SER A 67 -9.04 11.26 10.56
C SER A 67 -8.43 10.24 11.53
N SER A 68 -7.37 10.62 12.23
CA SER A 68 -6.73 9.80 13.26
C SER A 68 -6.42 10.68 14.46
N ASN A 69 -6.94 10.33 15.63
CA ASN A 69 -6.70 11.06 16.89
C ASN A 69 -6.97 12.58 16.79
N GLY A 70 -7.99 13.00 16.03
CA GLY A 70 -8.36 14.40 15.85
C GLY A 70 -7.57 15.14 14.76
N GLU A 71 -6.48 14.56 14.25
CA GLU A 71 -5.75 15.10 13.10
C GLU A 71 -6.30 14.57 11.77
N VAL A 72 -6.47 15.48 10.82
CA VAL A 72 -6.92 15.15 9.47
C VAL A 72 -5.72 15.14 8.52
N THR A 73 -5.44 13.98 7.95
CA THR A 73 -4.36 13.80 6.97
C THR A 73 -4.91 13.44 5.59
N ILE A 74 -4.34 14.02 4.54
CA ILE A 74 -4.62 13.64 3.16
C ILE A 74 -3.57 12.66 2.66
N LEU A 75 -4.00 11.49 2.21
CA LEU A 75 -3.15 10.44 1.67
C LEU A 75 -3.47 10.21 0.20
N THR A 76 -2.44 10.15 -0.65
CA THR A 76 -2.61 9.85 -2.07
C THR A 76 -1.76 8.65 -2.46
N ARG A 77 -2.35 7.65 -3.10
CA ARG A 77 -1.61 6.48 -3.59
C ARG A 77 -2.24 5.89 -4.85
N LYS A 78 -1.40 5.30 -5.69
CA LYS A 78 -1.86 4.46 -6.81
C LYS A 78 -2.10 3.02 -6.35
N ILE A 79 -3.28 2.49 -6.58
CA ILE A 79 -3.69 1.11 -6.24
C ILE A 79 -4.40 0.44 -7.40
N TRP A 80 -4.46 -0.89 -7.41
CA TRP A 80 -5.26 -1.67 -8.36
C TRP A 80 -6.62 -2.02 -7.73
N THR A 81 -7.68 -1.97 -8.52
CA THR A 81 -9.04 -2.38 -8.15
C THR A 81 -9.72 -3.03 -9.36
N LYS A 82 -10.77 -3.83 -9.15
CA LYS A 82 -11.54 -4.36 -10.27
C LYS A 82 -12.36 -3.24 -10.91
N THR A 83 -12.41 -3.22 -12.24
CA THR A 83 -13.09 -2.17 -13.03
C THR A 83 -14.56 -2.02 -12.65
N LYS A 84 -15.23 -3.12 -12.25
CA LYS A 84 -16.64 -3.12 -11.83
C LYS A 84 -16.93 -2.25 -10.59
N ASN A 85 -15.93 -1.95 -9.76
CA ASN A 85 -16.13 -1.19 -8.51
C ASN A 85 -15.92 0.31 -8.67
N ARG A 86 -15.95 0.80 -9.92
CA ARG A 86 -15.75 2.21 -10.23
C ARG A 86 -16.62 3.14 -9.38
N GLU A 87 -17.87 2.76 -9.18
CA GLU A 87 -18.86 3.56 -8.43
C GLU A 87 -18.52 3.71 -6.95
N LEU A 88 -17.85 2.72 -6.35
CA LEU A 88 -17.44 2.77 -4.95
C LEU A 88 -16.39 3.86 -4.70
N PHE A 89 -15.64 4.26 -5.73
CA PHE A 89 -14.60 5.30 -5.63
C PHE A 89 -15.09 6.72 -5.96
N ALA A 90 -16.40 6.97 -5.91
CA ALA A 90 -16.92 8.32 -6.05
C ALA A 90 -16.46 9.22 -4.89
N LYS A 91 -16.29 10.51 -5.18
CA LYS A 91 -15.95 11.52 -4.17
C LYS A 91 -17.04 11.56 -3.09
N GLY A 92 -16.63 11.60 -1.82
CA GLY A 92 -17.50 11.61 -0.67
C GLY A 92 -17.78 10.22 -0.08
N ASN A 93 -17.57 9.15 -0.84
CA ASN A 93 -17.72 7.78 -0.35
C ASN A 93 -16.65 7.45 0.70
N TRP A 94 -16.96 6.46 1.52
CA TRP A 94 -16.06 5.97 2.56
C TRP A 94 -15.52 4.59 2.20
N VAL A 95 -14.24 4.38 2.47
CA VAL A 95 -13.56 3.09 2.28
C VAL A 95 -12.72 2.76 3.50
N THR A 96 -12.64 1.47 3.83
CA THR A 96 -11.72 0.99 4.86
C THR A 96 -10.36 0.70 4.25
N ILE A 97 -9.32 1.32 4.80
CA ILE A 97 -7.94 1.12 4.39
C ILE A 97 -7.12 0.45 5.49
N LEU A 98 -6.12 -0.30 5.04
CA LEU A 98 -5.00 -0.75 5.86
C LEU A 98 -3.80 0.13 5.52
N TYR A 99 -3.24 0.82 6.51
CA TYR A 99 -2.07 1.68 6.35
C TYR A 99 -0.89 1.17 7.16
N ASP A 100 0.33 1.39 6.68
CA ASP A 100 1.53 1.13 7.45
C ASP A 100 1.64 2.14 8.59
N LYS A 101 1.65 1.67 9.84
CA LYS A 101 1.76 2.54 11.02
C LYS A 101 3.05 3.38 11.03
N LYS A 102 4.12 2.92 10.39
CA LYS A 102 5.38 3.68 10.27
C LYS A 102 5.35 4.69 9.13
N ASN A 103 4.66 4.37 8.03
CA ASN A 103 4.52 5.24 6.87
C ASN A 103 3.08 5.23 6.34
N PRO A 104 2.17 6.07 6.88
CA PRO A 104 0.75 6.05 6.53
C PRO A 104 0.45 6.30 5.04
N LYS A 105 1.37 6.94 4.29
CA LYS A 105 1.25 7.11 2.84
C LYS A 105 1.22 5.75 2.11
N TYR A 106 1.80 4.72 2.72
CA TYR A 106 1.71 3.36 2.25
C TYR A 106 0.44 2.68 2.79
N PHE A 107 -0.67 2.81 2.05
CA PHE A 107 -1.92 2.13 2.37
C PHE A 107 -2.42 1.19 1.25
N LYS A 108 -3.33 0.28 1.58
CA LYS A 108 -4.08 -0.58 0.65
C LYS A 108 -5.55 -0.63 1.08
N LEU A 109 -6.45 -0.99 0.17
CA LEU A 109 -7.84 -1.27 0.55
C LEU A 109 -7.89 -2.54 1.39
N LYS A 110 -8.74 -2.56 2.43
CA LYS A 110 -8.95 -3.76 3.24
C LYS A 110 -9.67 -4.85 2.44
N TYR A 111 -10.72 -4.46 1.73
CA TYR A 111 -11.53 -5.36 0.93
C TYR A 111 -11.09 -5.31 -0.52
N ASP A 112 -11.05 -6.48 -1.15
CA ASP A 112 -10.91 -6.60 -2.59
C ASP A 112 -12.27 -6.26 -3.23
N LEU A 113 -12.56 -4.95 -3.21
CA LEU A 113 -13.64 -4.34 -3.96
C LEU A 113 -13.38 -4.70 -5.42
#